data_AF-A0A7X8JGV9-F1
#
_entry.id   AF-A0A7X8JGV9-F1
#
_cell.length_a   1.000
_cell.length_b   1.000
_cell.length_c   1.000
_cell.angle_alpha   90.00
_cell.angle_beta   90.00
_cell.angle_gamma   90.00
#
_symmetry.space_group_name_H-M   'P 1'
#
loop_
_entity.id
_entity.type
_entity.pdbx_description
1 polymer ?
#
loop_
_entity_poly.entity_id
_entity_poly.type
_entity_poly.pdbx_seq_one_letter_code
_entity_poly.pdbx_strand_id
1 'polypeptide(L)'
;LLSVCGKYLDEQSGEWEDVFYTVDTQTNEVHIITDHLSTYGAFKILDEGKRSAHIYDVNPYHGYMTIEQADALLRTYAAQEPGWQEDVVSSYLSATGSLEYFAESNMHTFLSLGGAYDVLVSSRFQKAMTGAGISTACVQFAFDAYNNGLTSSKTAVSAMQSTLNIAVNFATPSIQLAYLGVGVIDIALTEVRTFALEKRYESTKNLYDNYYKRSEVSRTSIDWLKLFRKIYEDNKSQPQKALDLMKAEIDRYVQEYWEVAGTADDHWEDSFDQNADMSKYPWPGKEDRINISNMHKEALYEYLQVVFKTISRDIYFDGLTAREKELREMAALLNTEYAIRITEAVKEGDSPIWAGCYARLAPLSEGADEKAWTGKLDDKGGGRMVFTLLAHEKAGFPMTLELYKTADDVKKGKIAMTVQAEPFKENEQTIVLGNAGLSLDDIIGSYEITTSFEGASQTHTAKFTKNGDKLVAASDEDEPFDMSYDPATGTANAVQKHSYDDEEITVQTTFIFTLDNGNIKMTGKAVMTFQDQAMTSVARYEGYKTD
;
A
#
# COMPACT_ATOMS: atom_id res chain seq x y z
N LEU A 1 4.77 41.52 1.61
CA LEU A 1 5.56 40.97 2.73
C LEU A 1 4.63 40.04 3.50
N LEU A 2 4.57 38.76 3.10
CA LEU A 2 3.94 37.72 3.92
C LEU A 2 4.91 37.44 5.06
N SER A 3 4.47 37.67 6.30
CA SER A 3 5.26 37.31 7.47
C SER A 3 5.14 35.80 7.65
N VAL A 4 6.18 35.06 7.28
CA VAL A 4 6.31 33.64 7.62
C VAL A 4 6.80 33.59 9.05
N CYS A 5 6.09 32.90 9.94
CA CYS A 5 6.57 32.59 11.29
C CYS A 5 6.60 31.08 11.42
N GLY A 6 7.77 30.51 11.73
CA GLY A 6 7.89 29.10 12.08
C GLY A 6 7.67 28.91 13.58
N LYS A 7 6.74 28.03 13.94
CA LYS A 7 6.57 27.52 15.30
C LYS A 7 6.48 26.00 15.28
N TYR A 8 6.95 25.33 16.33
CA TYR A 8 6.71 23.90 16.56
C TYR A 8 5.87 23.73 17.84
N LEU A 9 5.08 22.65 17.90
CA LEU A 9 4.36 22.29 19.12
C LEU A 9 5.30 21.43 19.98
N ASP A 10 5.64 21.91 21.17
CA ASP A 10 6.36 21.09 22.14
C ASP A 10 5.38 20.13 22.83
N GLU A 11 5.57 18.82 22.64
CA GLU A 11 4.64 17.81 23.17
C GLU A 11 4.70 17.66 24.70
N GLN A 12 5.78 18.11 25.36
CA GLN A 12 5.89 18.06 26.82
C GLN A 12 5.19 19.25 27.48
N SER A 13 5.30 20.44 26.89
CA SER A 13 4.68 21.66 27.43
C SER A 13 3.27 21.92 26.88
N GLY A 14 2.96 21.40 25.69
CA GLY A 14 1.72 21.67 24.95
C GLY A 14 1.67 23.08 24.35
N GLU A 15 2.78 23.81 24.31
CA GLU A 15 2.86 25.19 23.82
C GLU A 15 3.52 25.27 22.43
N TRP A 16 3.16 26.32 21.68
CA TRP A 16 3.76 26.62 20.37
C TRP A 16 5.00 27.48 20.52
N GLU A 17 6.17 26.85 20.41
CA GLU A 17 7.47 27.49 20.55
C GLU A 17 8.01 27.98 19.20
N ASP A 18 8.76 29.10 19.21
CA ASP A 18 9.35 29.66 17.99
C ASP A 18 10.48 28.75 17.50
N VAL A 19 10.49 28.42 16.20
CA VAL A 19 11.68 27.83 15.58
C VAL A 19 12.55 28.93 15.01
N PHE A 20 13.87 28.76 15.05
CA PHE A 20 14.75 29.60 14.26
C PHE A 20 14.52 29.27 12.79
N TYR A 21 14.31 30.27 11.95
CA TYR A 21 14.19 30.07 10.51
C TYR A 21 14.86 31.17 9.71
N THR A 22 15.27 30.85 8.50
CA THR A 22 15.67 31.82 7.48
C THR A 22 14.81 31.65 6.25
N VAL A 23 14.39 32.74 5.63
CA VAL A 23 13.61 32.71 4.38
C VAL A 23 14.52 33.04 3.21
N ASP A 24 14.66 32.09 2.28
CA ASP A 24 15.28 32.34 0.97
C ASP A 24 14.19 32.75 -0.02
N THR A 25 14.08 34.05 -0.26
CA THR A 25 13.10 34.61 -1.20
C THR A 25 13.48 34.42 -2.67
N GLN A 26 14.68 33.96 -2.98
CA GLN A 26 15.11 33.66 -4.36
C GLN A 26 14.67 32.26 -4.77
N THR A 27 14.72 31.29 -3.84
CA THR A 27 14.28 29.92 -4.05
C THR A 27 12.85 29.64 -3.55
N ASN A 28 12.21 30.60 -2.86
CA ASN A 28 10.94 30.43 -2.15
C ASN A 28 11.00 29.34 -1.08
N GLU A 29 12.14 29.21 -0.39
CA GLU A 29 12.35 28.21 0.65
C GLU A 29 12.39 28.85 2.04
N VAL A 30 11.92 28.10 3.04
CA VAL A 30 12.08 28.43 4.46
C VAL A 30 12.98 27.37 5.06
N HIS A 31 14.17 27.77 5.52
CA HIS A 31 15.09 26.90 6.22
C HIS A 31 14.81 26.99 7.71
N ILE A 32 14.26 25.93 8.29
CA ILE A 32 14.09 25.82 9.75
C ILE A 32 15.42 25.30 10.34
N ILE A 33 15.99 26.09 11.22
CA ILE A 33 17.17 25.75 12.01
C ILE A 33 16.64 25.27 13.35
N THR A 34 16.88 24.00 13.63
CA THR A 34 16.38 23.37 14.84
C THR A 34 17.47 22.50 15.46
N ASP A 35 17.51 22.46 16.78
CA ASP A 35 18.31 21.54 17.57
C ASP A 35 17.57 20.21 17.86
N HIS A 36 16.34 20.09 17.38
CA HIS A 36 15.55 18.86 17.37
C HIS A 36 15.25 18.39 15.94
N LEU A 37 15.30 17.09 15.68
CA LEU A 37 14.98 16.56 14.34
C LEU A 37 13.45 16.51 14.15
N SER A 38 12.87 17.50 13.49
CA SER A 38 11.46 17.46 13.07
C SER A 38 11.30 16.59 11.82
N THR A 39 10.33 15.67 11.82
CA THR A 39 9.97 14.87 10.64
C THR A 39 8.74 15.44 9.94
N TYR A 40 8.88 15.91 8.69
CA TYR A 40 7.81 16.64 7.98
C TYR A 40 7.00 15.80 6.97
N GLY A 41 7.35 14.53 6.74
CA GLY A 41 6.62 13.65 5.82
C GLY A 41 7.30 12.29 5.61
N ALA A 42 6.54 11.29 5.15
CA ALA A 42 7.06 9.97 4.76
C ALA A 42 7.72 9.99 3.38
N PHE A 43 7.34 10.95 2.52
CA PHE A 43 7.84 11.09 1.18
C PHE A 43 8.36 12.49 0.93
N LYS A 44 9.43 12.58 0.15
CA LYS A 44 9.90 13.85 -0.41
C LYS A 44 9.59 13.85 -1.90
N ILE A 45 8.82 14.84 -2.35
CA ILE A 45 8.34 14.96 -3.73
C ILE A 45 9.11 16.09 -4.44
N LEU A 46 9.55 15.85 -5.67
CA LEU A 46 10.05 16.88 -6.58
C LEU A 46 9.01 17.18 -7.65
N ASP A 47 9.11 18.37 -8.26
CA ASP A 47 8.24 18.80 -9.36
C ASP A 47 6.73 18.74 -9.05
N GLU A 48 6.37 19.02 -7.79
CA GLU A 48 4.96 19.04 -7.37
C GLU A 48 4.10 19.94 -8.27
N GLY A 49 2.89 19.48 -8.56
CA GLY A 49 1.96 20.12 -9.50
C GLY A 49 2.26 19.86 -10.98
N LYS A 50 3.47 19.39 -11.35
CA LYS A 50 3.82 19.09 -12.74
C LYS A 50 3.61 17.61 -13.07
N ARG A 51 3.55 17.29 -14.37
CA ARG A 51 3.52 15.92 -14.88
C ARG A 51 4.72 15.06 -14.45
N SER A 52 5.87 15.68 -14.18
CA SER A 52 7.09 14.99 -13.73
C SER A 52 7.19 14.81 -12.21
N ALA A 53 6.11 15.10 -11.46
CA ALA A 53 6.11 14.95 -10.01
C ALA A 53 6.49 13.52 -9.62
N HIS A 54 7.46 13.36 -8.72
CA HIS A 54 7.91 12.04 -8.30
C HIS A 54 8.43 12.06 -6.87
N ILE A 55 8.32 10.92 -6.20
CA ILE A 55 8.92 10.67 -4.89
C ILE A 55 10.39 10.35 -5.12
N TYR A 56 11.30 11.17 -4.60
CA TYR A 56 12.74 10.92 -4.73
C TYR A 56 13.38 10.33 -3.48
N ASP A 57 12.71 10.44 -2.33
CA ASP A 57 13.18 9.89 -1.07
C ASP A 57 12.03 9.50 -0.14
N VAL A 58 12.31 8.56 0.75
CA VAL A 58 11.37 8.05 1.75
C VAL A 58 11.95 8.22 3.15
N ASN A 59 11.12 8.58 4.12
CA ASN A 59 11.50 8.73 5.51
C ASN A 59 10.81 7.65 6.35
N PRO A 60 11.52 6.57 6.73
CA PRO A 60 10.94 5.48 7.50
C PRO A 60 10.77 5.81 8.97
N TYR A 61 11.07 7.02 9.43
CA TYR A 61 10.78 7.48 10.80
C TYR A 61 9.43 8.20 10.90
N HIS A 62 8.87 8.66 9.78
CA HIS A 62 7.57 9.33 9.75
C HIS A 62 6.41 8.31 9.82
N GLY A 63 5.25 8.78 10.30
CA GLY A 63 4.04 7.97 10.49
C GLY A 63 4.00 7.38 11.89
N TYR A 64 3.64 8.22 12.86
CA TYR A 64 3.34 7.79 14.22
C TYR A 64 1.87 7.44 14.32
N MET A 65 1.57 6.43 15.13
CA MET A 65 0.20 6.09 15.51
C MET A 65 0.11 6.14 17.03
N THR A 66 -1.05 6.43 17.59
CA THR A 66 -1.28 6.05 19.00
C THR A 66 -1.39 4.53 19.10
N ILE A 67 -1.22 3.98 20.31
CA ILE A 67 -1.41 2.54 20.56
C ILE A 67 -2.83 2.13 20.13
N GLU A 68 -3.84 2.97 20.41
CA GLU A 68 -5.24 2.71 20.05
C GLU A 68 -5.44 2.67 18.53
N GLN A 69 -4.80 3.59 17.80
CA GLN A 69 -4.86 3.61 16.33
C GLN A 69 -4.20 2.36 15.71
N ALA A 70 -3.01 1.99 16.22
CA ALA A 70 -2.31 0.79 15.77
C ALA A 70 -3.08 -0.49 16.11
N ASP A 71 -3.69 -0.57 17.30
CA ASP A 71 -4.54 -1.69 17.73
C ASP A 71 -5.76 -1.84 16.83
N ALA A 72 -6.50 -0.76 16.61
CA ALA A 72 -7.68 -0.76 15.76
C ALA A 72 -7.35 -1.21 14.33
N LEU A 73 -6.29 -0.64 13.73
CA LEU A 73 -5.86 -0.99 12.37
C LEU A 73 -5.53 -2.49 12.25
N LEU A 74 -4.73 -3.03 13.18
CA LEU A 74 -4.33 -4.45 13.13
C LEU A 74 -5.51 -5.40 13.40
N ARG A 75 -6.48 -5.00 14.23
CA ARG A 75 -7.72 -5.77 14.43
C ARG A 75 -8.57 -5.81 13.18
N THR A 76 -8.76 -4.66 12.52
CA THR A 76 -9.46 -4.57 11.24
C THR A 76 -8.78 -5.44 10.20
N TYR A 77 -7.45 -5.34 10.09
CA TYR A 77 -6.66 -6.17 9.19
C TYR A 77 -6.84 -7.66 9.48
N ALA A 78 -6.85 -8.06 10.75
CA ALA A 78 -6.96 -9.47 11.11
C ALA A 78 -8.38 -10.03 10.94
N ALA A 79 -9.41 -9.21 11.11
CA ALA A 79 -10.81 -9.62 10.95
C ALA A 79 -11.20 -9.84 9.48
N GLN A 80 -10.62 -9.08 8.55
CA GLN A 80 -10.89 -9.18 7.11
C GLN A 80 -12.39 -9.03 6.76
N GLU A 81 -13.14 -8.25 7.53
CA GLU A 81 -14.56 -7.98 7.26
C GLU A 81 -14.74 -7.20 5.94
N PRO A 82 -15.90 -7.27 5.25
CA PRO A 82 -16.12 -6.51 4.02
C PRO A 82 -15.80 -5.01 4.22
N GLY A 83 -14.91 -4.46 3.38
CA GLY A 83 -14.45 -3.07 3.50
C GLY A 83 -13.16 -2.87 4.30
N TRP A 84 -12.60 -3.92 4.92
CA TRP A 84 -11.41 -3.81 5.79
C TRP A 84 -10.21 -3.09 5.14
N GLN A 85 -10.02 -3.23 3.82
CA GLN A 85 -8.92 -2.56 3.12
C GLN A 85 -9.07 -1.04 3.14
N GLU A 86 -10.30 -0.56 2.91
CA GLU A 86 -10.61 0.87 2.95
C GLU A 86 -10.38 1.41 4.35
N ASP A 87 -10.80 0.67 5.37
CA ASP A 87 -10.63 1.04 6.78
C ASP A 87 -9.15 1.06 7.21
N VAL A 88 -8.34 0.08 6.80
CA VAL A 88 -6.90 0.04 7.07
C VAL A 88 -6.20 1.22 6.42
N VAL A 89 -6.50 1.51 5.15
CA VAL A 89 -5.88 2.62 4.42
C VAL A 89 -6.33 3.96 4.99
N SER A 90 -7.62 4.12 5.30
CA SER A 90 -8.16 5.33 5.94
C SER A 90 -7.50 5.59 7.30
N SER A 91 -7.33 4.55 8.11
CA SER A 91 -6.66 4.65 9.41
C SER A 91 -5.21 5.09 9.28
N TYR A 92 -4.48 4.51 8.31
CA TYR A 92 -3.11 4.90 8.00
C TYR A 92 -3.01 6.36 7.53
N LEU A 93 -3.86 6.78 6.61
CA LEU A 93 -3.89 8.15 6.10
C LEU A 93 -4.27 9.16 7.18
N SER A 94 -5.18 8.79 8.08
CA SER A 94 -5.57 9.62 9.22
C SER A 94 -4.39 9.83 10.18
N ALA A 95 -3.70 8.74 10.54
CA ALA A 95 -2.57 8.80 11.45
C ALA A 95 -1.37 9.58 10.90
N THR A 96 -1.19 9.58 9.59
CA THR A 96 -0.12 10.32 8.90
C THR A 96 -0.52 11.75 8.53
N GLY A 97 -1.71 12.22 8.93
CA GLY A 97 -2.23 13.53 8.54
C GLY A 97 -2.42 13.70 7.03
N SER A 98 -2.42 12.60 6.29
CA SER A 98 -2.49 12.60 4.83
C SER A 98 -3.93 12.46 4.31
N LEU A 99 -4.89 12.09 5.16
CA LEU A 99 -6.28 11.88 4.76
C LEU A 99 -6.92 13.14 4.15
N GLU A 100 -6.59 14.33 4.67
CA GLU A 100 -7.13 15.61 4.21
C GLU A 100 -6.79 15.88 2.73
N TYR A 101 -5.61 15.44 2.27
CA TYR A 101 -5.20 15.55 0.88
C TYR A 101 -5.96 14.61 -0.07
N PHE A 102 -6.67 13.63 0.50
CA PHE A 102 -7.52 12.71 -0.25
C PHE A 102 -9.00 13.02 -0.08
N ALA A 103 -9.39 13.91 0.84
CA ALA A 103 -10.78 14.16 1.23
C ALA A 103 -11.66 14.72 0.10
N GLU A 104 -11.07 15.31 -0.95
CA GLU A 104 -11.80 15.71 -2.17
C GLU A 104 -12.29 14.50 -2.98
N SER A 105 -11.69 13.33 -2.78
CA SER A 105 -12.09 12.04 -3.33
C SER A 105 -12.61 11.12 -2.22
N ASN A 106 -13.60 10.27 -2.50
CA ASN A 106 -13.94 9.22 -1.52
C ASN A 106 -12.88 8.10 -1.56
N MET A 107 -12.73 7.34 -0.47
CA MET A 107 -11.70 6.29 -0.34
C MET A 107 -11.77 5.26 -1.48
N HIS A 108 -12.98 4.92 -1.93
CA HIS A 108 -13.18 4.01 -3.05
C HIS A 108 -12.55 4.53 -4.34
N THR A 109 -12.80 5.81 -4.68
CA THR A 109 -12.20 6.49 -5.84
C THR A 109 -10.68 6.58 -5.72
N PHE A 110 -10.15 6.83 -4.53
CA PHE A 110 -8.71 6.84 -4.31
C PHE A 110 -8.10 5.44 -4.54
N LEU A 111 -8.69 4.39 -3.97
CA LEU A 111 -8.18 3.02 -4.09
C LEU A 111 -8.39 2.39 -5.47
N SER A 112 -9.35 2.88 -6.25
CA SER A 112 -9.50 2.54 -7.68
C SER A 112 -8.67 3.43 -8.60
N LEU A 113 -7.96 4.43 -8.04
CA LEU A 113 -7.20 5.42 -8.81
C LEU A 113 -8.09 6.11 -9.88
N GLY A 114 -9.29 6.50 -9.48
CA GLY A 114 -10.29 7.12 -10.35
C GLY A 114 -10.90 6.16 -11.40
N GLY A 115 -10.64 4.85 -11.30
CA GLY A 115 -11.03 3.86 -12.31
C GLY A 115 -10.15 3.87 -13.57
N ALA A 116 -9.16 4.78 -13.64
CA ALA A 116 -8.30 4.92 -14.82
C ALA A 116 -7.29 3.76 -14.95
N TYR A 117 -7.03 3.02 -13.87
CA TYR A 117 -5.94 2.02 -13.78
C TYR A 117 -6.38 0.66 -13.23
N ASP A 118 -7.68 0.36 -13.20
CA ASP A 118 -8.24 -0.83 -12.54
C ASP A 118 -7.59 -2.14 -12.97
N VAL A 119 -7.28 -2.27 -14.26
CA VAL A 119 -6.66 -3.49 -14.82
C VAL A 119 -5.17 -3.60 -14.49
N LEU A 120 -4.48 -2.47 -14.33
CA LEU A 120 -3.02 -2.42 -14.27
C LEU A 120 -2.47 -2.36 -12.84
N VAL A 121 -3.01 -1.44 -12.03
CA VAL A 121 -2.33 -0.98 -10.81
C VAL A 121 -3.22 -0.97 -9.57
N SER A 122 -4.54 -0.75 -9.67
CA SER A 122 -5.40 -0.55 -8.48
C SER A 122 -5.23 -1.64 -7.42
N SER A 123 -5.17 -2.93 -7.80
CA SER A 123 -4.93 -4.04 -6.85
C SER A 123 -3.53 -3.98 -6.20
N ARG A 124 -2.48 -3.65 -6.96
CA ARG A 124 -1.12 -3.50 -6.42
C ARG A 124 -1.01 -2.30 -5.50
N PHE A 125 -1.70 -1.21 -5.84
CA PHE A 125 -1.76 0.00 -5.05
C PHE A 125 -2.46 -0.24 -3.71
N GLN A 126 -3.64 -0.87 -3.72
CA GLN A 126 -4.36 -1.28 -2.51
C GLN A 126 -3.48 -2.14 -1.59
N LYS A 127 -2.76 -3.10 -2.17
CA LYS A 127 -1.83 -3.95 -1.41
C LYS A 127 -0.67 -3.15 -0.80
N ALA A 128 -0.06 -2.23 -1.56
CA ALA A 128 1.03 -1.39 -1.08
C ALA A 128 0.57 -0.45 0.06
N MET A 129 -0.59 0.19 -0.09
CA MET A 129 -1.19 1.04 0.96
C MET A 129 -1.51 0.24 2.23
N THR A 130 -2.04 -0.97 2.07
CA THR A 130 -2.28 -1.89 3.18
C THR A 130 -0.97 -2.27 3.88
N GLY A 131 0.09 -2.59 3.12
CA GLY A 131 1.42 -2.90 3.64
C GLY A 131 2.05 -1.74 4.42
N ALA A 132 1.91 -0.51 3.91
CA ALA A 132 2.33 0.71 4.59
C ALA A 132 1.58 0.92 5.93
N GLY A 133 0.25 0.71 5.94
CA GLY A 133 -0.55 0.80 7.16
C GLY A 133 -0.15 -0.22 8.23
N ILE A 134 -0.04 -1.50 7.84
CA ILE A 134 0.33 -2.59 8.76
C ILE A 134 1.75 -2.39 9.29
N SER A 135 2.71 -2.08 8.42
CA SER A 135 4.10 -1.88 8.84
C SER A 135 4.23 -0.71 9.80
N THR A 136 3.48 0.38 9.58
CA THR A 136 3.41 1.52 10.49
C THR A 136 2.85 1.16 11.86
N ALA A 137 1.71 0.46 11.92
CA ALA A 137 1.12 0.00 13.18
C ALA A 137 2.05 -0.95 13.94
N CYS A 138 2.71 -1.88 13.24
CA CYS A 138 3.66 -2.81 13.83
C CYS A 138 4.90 -2.11 14.39
N VAL A 139 5.46 -1.15 13.64
CA VAL A 139 6.58 -0.32 14.10
C VAL A 139 6.18 0.49 15.34
N GLN A 140 4.94 0.99 15.40
CA GLN A 140 4.43 1.69 16.57
C GLN A 140 4.40 0.79 17.81
N PHE A 141 3.84 -0.42 17.72
CA PHE A 141 3.87 -1.37 18.83
C PHE A 141 5.29 -1.73 19.28
N ALA A 142 6.23 -1.91 18.34
CA ALA A 142 7.63 -2.16 18.67
C ALA A 142 8.28 -0.94 19.35
N PHE A 143 7.99 0.28 18.90
CA PHE A 143 8.43 1.53 19.51
C PHE A 143 7.92 1.67 20.95
N ASP A 144 6.63 1.41 21.17
CA ASP A 144 6.00 1.52 22.49
C ASP A 144 6.52 0.47 23.46
N ALA A 145 6.72 -0.77 23.00
CA ALA A 145 7.38 -1.81 23.78
C ALA A 145 8.81 -1.40 24.18
N TYR A 146 9.60 -0.88 23.24
CA TYR A 146 10.98 -0.48 23.51
C TYR A 146 11.09 0.71 24.48
N ASN A 147 10.34 1.78 24.24
CA ASN A 147 10.47 3.03 25.00
C ASN A 147 9.73 2.97 26.34
N ASN A 148 8.52 2.42 26.33
CA ASN A 148 7.58 2.50 27.45
C ASN A 148 7.32 1.15 28.10
N GLY A 149 7.64 0.04 27.45
CA GLY A 149 7.19 -1.30 27.84
C GLY A 149 7.56 -1.72 29.26
N LEU A 150 8.79 -1.46 29.71
CA LEU A 150 9.22 -1.80 31.08
C LEU A 150 8.58 -0.92 32.17
N THR A 151 8.06 0.25 31.81
CA THR A 151 7.38 1.19 32.71
C THR A 151 5.86 1.20 32.52
N SER A 152 5.37 0.55 31.47
CA SER A 152 3.96 0.41 31.13
C SER A 152 3.31 -0.68 31.97
N SER A 153 1.99 -0.57 32.19
CA SER A 153 1.25 -1.65 32.82
C SER A 153 1.34 -2.92 31.98
N LYS A 154 1.54 -4.07 32.64
CA LYS A 154 1.55 -5.40 32.01
C LYS A 154 0.33 -5.63 31.11
N THR A 155 -0.84 -5.13 31.52
CA THR A 155 -2.08 -5.22 30.75
C THR A 155 -1.96 -4.59 29.36
N ALA A 156 -1.29 -3.43 29.22
CA ALA A 156 -1.14 -2.78 27.93
C ALA A 156 -0.21 -3.57 26.99
N VAL A 157 0.89 -4.12 27.52
CA VAL A 157 1.81 -4.98 26.75
C VAL A 157 1.12 -6.27 26.31
N SER A 158 0.37 -6.92 27.22
CA SER A 158 -0.40 -8.11 26.89
C SER A 158 -1.53 -7.83 25.88
N ALA A 159 -2.12 -6.64 25.88
CA ALA A 159 -3.11 -6.23 24.88
C ALA A 159 -2.48 -6.12 23.47
N MET A 160 -1.32 -5.45 23.35
CA MET A 160 -0.55 -5.40 22.09
C MET A 160 -0.21 -6.82 21.61
N GLN A 161 0.28 -7.68 22.51
CA GLN A 161 0.62 -9.07 22.20
C GLN A 161 -0.62 -9.87 21.75
N SER A 162 -1.79 -9.63 22.35
CA SER A 162 -3.04 -10.28 21.97
C SER A 162 -3.45 -9.89 20.55
N THR A 163 -3.38 -8.62 20.19
CA THR A 163 -3.70 -8.16 18.83
C THR A 163 -2.73 -8.75 17.80
N LEU A 164 -1.43 -8.76 18.12
CA LEU A 164 -0.42 -9.37 17.26
C LEU A 164 -0.60 -10.89 17.13
N ASN A 165 -1.06 -11.59 18.17
CA ASN A 165 -1.42 -13.02 18.08
C ASN A 165 -2.52 -13.30 17.07
N ILE A 166 -3.51 -12.41 16.94
CA ILE A 166 -4.59 -12.57 15.95
C ILE A 166 -4.01 -12.33 14.54
N ALA A 167 -3.15 -11.32 14.41
CA ALA A 167 -2.57 -10.90 13.13
C ALA A 167 -1.39 -11.79 12.64
N VAL A 168 -0.73 -12.56 13.52
CA VAL A 168 0.48 -13.33 13.17
C VAL A 168 0.22 -14.39 12.09
N ASN A 169 -1.03 -14.84 11.95
CA ASN A 169 -1.45 -15.79 10.92
C ASN A 169 -1.31 -15.25 9.49
N PHE A 170 -1.24 -13.93 9.32
CA PHE A 170 -1.00 -13.27 8.03
C PHE A 170 0.49 -13.17 7.65
N ALA A 171 1.38 -13.50 8.59
CA ALA A 171 2.82 -13.75 8.39
C ALA A 171 3.62 -12.66 7.64
N THR A 172 3.24 -11.37 7.76
CA THR A 172 4.08 -10.29 7.21
C THR A 172 5.33 -10.09 8.08
N PRO A 173 6.50 -9.72 7.50
CA PRO A 173 7.72 -9.47 8.27
C PRO A 173 7.51 -8.46 9.40
N SER A 174 6.75 -7.39 9.16
CA SER A 174 6.48 -6.35 10.15
C SER A 174 5.68 -6.87 11.35
N ILE A 175 4.67 -7.72 11.12
CA ILE A 175 3.89 -8.35 12.20
C ILE A 175 4.79 -9.28 13.02
N GLN A 176 5.64 -10.09 12.36
CA GLN A 176 6.55 -11.01 13.05
C GLN A 176 7.55 -10.28 13.94
N LEU A 177 8.11 -9.17 13.46
CA LEU A 177 9.03 -8.33 14.22
C LEU A 177 8.33 -7.68 15.42
N ALA A 178 7.17 -7.05 15.21
CA ALA A 178 6.41 -6.44 16.31
C ALA A 178 6.01 -7.48 17.37
N TYR A 179 5.56 -8.66 16.94
CA TYR A 179 5.22 -9.78 17.82
C TYR A 179 6.38 -10.16 18.73
N LEU A 180 7.58 -10.27 18.16
CA LEU A 180 8.76 -10.59 18.93
C LEU A 180 9.16 -9.45 19.87
N GLY A 181 9.15 -8.20 19.37
CA GLY A 181 9.54 -7.01 20.13
C GLY A 181 8.68 -6.80 21.37
N VAL A 182 7.36 -6.94 21.23
CA VAL A 182 6.38 -6.89 22.34
C VAL A 182 6.54 -8.12 23.25
N GLY A 183 6.70 -9.31 22.68
CA GLY A 183 6.87 -10.55 23.45
C GLY A 183 8.13 -10.59 24.32
N VAL A 184 9.22 -9.97 23.88
CA VAL A 184 10.45 -9.83 24.68
C VAL A 184 10.21 -8.99 25.93
N ILE A 185 9.40 -7.93 25.83
CA ILE A 185 9.00 -7.12 26.99
C ILE A 185 8.01 -7.88 27.88
N ASP A 186 7.07 -8.63 27.30
CA ASP A 186 6.15 -9.47 28.07
C ASP A 186 6.91 -10.52 28.92
N ILE A 187 8.00 -11.10 28.39
CA ILE A 187 8.93 -11.93 29.19
C ILE A 187 9.49 -11.14 30.38
N ALA A 188 9.97 -9.92 30.14
CA ALA A 188 10.55 -9.08 31.19
C ALA A 188 9.55 -8.71 32.30
N LEU A 189 8.26 -8.60 31.97
CA LEU A 189 7.16 -8.30 32.89
C LEU A 189 6.53 -9.56 33.52
N THR A 190 7.11 -10.74 33.29
CA THR A 190 6.60 -12.00 33.84
C THR A 190 6.74 -12.01 35.36
N GLU A 191 5.61 -12.21 36.05
CA GLU A 191 5.60 -12.38 37.50
C GLU A 191 6.09 -13.78 37.87
N VAL A 192 7.12 -13.85 38.70
CA VAL A 192 7.65 -15.09 39.24
C VAL A 192 7.06 -15.31 40.63
N ARG A 193 6.31 -16.40 40.82
CA ARG A 193 5.74 -16.72 42.13
C ARG A 193 6.80 -17.34 43.03
N THR A 194 7.00 -16.71 44.19
CA THR A 194 7.88 -17.19 45.26
C THR A 194 7.09 -17.35 46.56
N PHE A 195 7.48 -18.32 47.38
CA PHE A 195 6.91 -18.61 48.69
C PHE A 195 7.96 -18.44 49.78
N ALA A 196 7.51 -18.29 51.03
CA ALA A 196 8.41 -18.20 52.17
C ALA A 196 9.31 -19.47 52.25
N LEU A 197 10.62 -19.27 52.17
CA LEU A 197 11.59 -20.35 52.32
C LEU A 197 11.65 -20.75 53.80
N GLU A 198 11.55 -22.05 54.08
CA GLU A 198 11.76 -22.56 55.43
C GLU A 198 13.21 -22.35 55.86
N LYS A 199 13.42 -21.87 57.10
CA LYS A 199 14.76 -21.58 57.66
C LYS A 199 15.77 -22.72 57.49
N ARG A 200 15.30 -23.97 57.51
CA ARG A 200 16.18 -25.15 57.34
C ARG A 200 16.90 -25.18 55.99
N TYR A 201 16.37 -24.54 54.94
CA TYR A 201 16.96 -24.56 53.60
C TYR A 201 17.77 -23.30 53.26
N GLU A 202 17.97 -22.37 54.20
CA GLU A 202 18.78 -21.16 53.97
C GLU A 202 20.22 -21.50 53.54
N SER A 203 20.83 -22.52 54.13
CA SER A 203 22.18 -22.95 53.78
C SER A 203 22.27 -23.52 52.37
N THR A 204 21.28 -24.33 51.96
CA THR A 204 21.18 -24.87 50.60
C THR A 204 20.91 -23.76 49.57
N LYS A 205 20.10 -22.75 49.93
CA LYS A 205 19.92 -21.56 49.10
C LYS A 205 21.23 -20.79 48.92
N ASN A 206 22.02 -20.63 49.98
CA ASN A 206 23.33 -19.97 49.87
C ASN A 206 24.29 -20.74 48.94
N LEU A 207 24.26 -22.08 48.95
CA LEU A 207 25.04 -22.89 48.01
C LEU A 207 24.57 -22.67 46.56
N TYR A 208 23.25 -22.70 46.34
CA TYR A 208 22.64 -22.38 45.06
C TYR A 208 23.09 -20.99 44.56
N ASP A 209 22.99 -19.95 45.40
CA ASP A 209 23.37 -18.59 45.03
C ASP A 209 24.88 -18.47 44.73
N ASN A 210 25.72 -19.21 45.45
CA ASN A 210 27.17 -19.22 45.22
C ASN A 210 27.56 -19.96 43.94
N TYR A 211 26.81 -20.97 43.49
CA TYR A 211 27.03 -21.63 42.21
C TYR A 211 26.96 -20.63 41.05
N TYR A 212 25.93 -19.78 41.00
CA TYR A 212 25.76 -18.79 39.94
C TYR A 212 26.69 -17.57 40.03
N LYS A 213 27.50 -17.47 41.11
CA LYS A 213 28.57 -16.46 41.24
C LYS A 213 29.92 -16.93 40.69
N ARG A 214 30.06 -18.22 40.34
CA ARG A 214 31.30 -18.77 39.79
C ARG A 214 31.54 -18.26 38.38
N SER A 215 32.78 -17.90 38.05
CA SER A 215 33.16 -17.33 36.74
C SER A 215 32.81 -18.23 35.56
N GLU A 216 32.81 -19.55 35.76
CA GLU A 216 32.55 -20.55 34.71
C GLU A 216 31.05 -20.73 34.44
N VAL A 217 30.20 -20.31 35.38
CA VAL A 217 28.73 -20.47 35.33
C VAL A 217 28.05 -19.14 35.04
N SER A 218 28.49 -18.08 35.72
CA SER A 218 27.87 -16.75 35.64
C SER A 218 27.93 -16.20 34.21
N ARG A 219 26.83 -15.62 33.74
CA ARG A 219 26.76 -14.94 32.45
C ARG A 219 26.68 -13.44 32.60
N THR A 220 27.51 -12.72 31.85
CA THR A 220 27.40 -11.26 31.77
C THR A 220 26.16 -10.87 30.97
N SER A 221 25.71 -9.63 31.10
CA SER A 221 24.63 -9.08 30.25
C SER A 221 24.97 -9.15 28.76
N ILE A 222 26.26 -9.08 28.41
CA ILE A 222 26.75 -9.23 27.02
C ILE A 222 26.56 -10.67 26.53
N ASP A 223 26.80 -11.67 27.37
CA ASP A 223 26.63 -13.09 27.00
C ASP A 223 25.17 -13.42 26.76
N TRP A 224 24.29 -12.95 27.65
CA TRP A 224 22.84 -13.04 27.48
C TRP A 224 22.35 -12.34 26.21
N LEU A 225 22.82 -11.12 25.97
CA LEU A 225 22.45 -10.37 24.77
C LEU A 225 22.87 -11.09 23.49
N LYS A 226 24.10 -11.63 23.43
CA LYS A 226 24.57 -12.41 22.28
C LYS A 226 23.71 -13.65 22.05
N LEU A 227 23.35 -14.36 23.12
CA LEU A 227 22.54 -15.57 23.04
C LEU A 227 21.12 -15.27 22.53
N PHE A 228 20.44 -14.30 23.12
CA PHE A 228 19.09 -13.95 22.68
C PHE A 228 19.06 -13.31 21.29
N ARG A 229 20.07 -12.50 20.92
CA ARG A 229 20.22 -12.04 19.53
C ARG A 229 20.36 -13.22 18.57
N LYS A 230 21.16 -14.23 18.91
CA LYS A 230 21.28 -15.43 18.08
C LYS A 230 19.94 -16.17 17.95
N ILE A 231 19.21 -16.36 19.05
CA ILE A 231 17.88 -16.98 19.03
C ILE A 231 16.92 -16.20 18.13
N TYR A 232 16.92 -14.87 18.25
CA TYR A 232 16.14 -13.98 17.41
C TYR A 232 16.50 -14.15 15.92
N GLU A 233 17.78 -13.99 15.56
CA GLU A 233 18.26 -14.05 14.18
C GLU A 233 17.98 -15.42 13.54
N ASP A 234 18.22 -16.51 14.26
CA ASP A 234 18.01 -17.88 13.77
C ASP A 234 16.50 -18.24 13.60
N ASN A 235 15.59 -17.43 14.15
CA ASN A 235 14.15 -17.72 14.19
C ASN A 235 13.26 -16.52 13.78
N LYS A 236 13.75 -15.59 12.95
CA LYS A 236 12.98 -14.38 12.53
C LYS A 236 11.57 -14.68 11.99
N SER A 237 11.41 -15.78 11.25
CA SER A 237 10.13 -16.21 10.69
C SER A 237 9.25 -17.04 11.64
N GLN A 238 9.75 -17.36 12.83
CA GLN A 238 9.07 -18.16 13.86
C GLN A 238 9.11 -17.43 15.21
N PRO A 239 8.48 -16.25 15.33
CA PRO A 239 8.67 -15.37 16.48
C PRO A 239 8.23 -16.00 17.80
N GLN A 240 7.16 -16.82 17.82
CA GLN A 240 6.75 -17.56 19.01
C GLN A 240 7.84 -18.54 19.47
N LYS A 241 8.43 -19.29 18.55
CA LYS A 241 9.53 -20.22 18.86
C LYS A 241 10.74 -19.49 19.42
N ALA A 242 11.06 -18.30 18.89
CA ALA A 242 12.14 -17.48 19.43
C ALA A 242 11.88 -17.11 20.90
N LEU A 243 10.67 -16.66 21.23
CA LEU A 243 10.28 -16.34 22.62
C LEU A 243 10.33 -17.58 23.52
N ASP A 244 9.86 -18.73 23.04
CA ASP A 244 9.87 -19.98 23.79
C ASP A 244 11.31 -20.44 24.07
N LEU A 245 12.22 -20.31 23.11
CA LEU A 245 13.64 -20.61 23.29
C LEU A 245 14.31 -19.66 24.30
N MET A 246 13.96 -18.36 24.30
CA MET A 246 14.46 -17.42 25.31
C MET A 246 13.98 -17.80 26.71
N LYS A 247 12.68 -18.10 26.87
CA LYS A 247 12.10 -18.55 28.14
C LYS A 247 12.74 -19.87 28.62
N ALA A 248 12.84 -20.85 27.73
CA ALA A 248 13.41 -22.15 28.02
C ALA A 248 14.88 -22.06 28.43
N GLU A 249 15.66 -21.14 27.84
CA GLU A 249 17.05 -20.96 28.21
C GLU A 249 17.22 -20.32 29.60
N ILE A 250 16.33 -19.39 29.96
CA ILE A 250 16.28 -18.84 31.33
C ILE A 250 15.91 -19.95 32.32
N ASP A 251 14.88 -20.75 31.99
CA ASP A 251 14.44 -21.88 32.82
C ASP A 251 15.54 -22.93 32.99
N ARG A 252 16.20 -23.32 31.90
CA ARG A 252 17.35 -24.23 31.93
C ARG A 252 18.45 -23.67 32.82
N TYR A 253 18.81 -22.40 32.63
CA TYR A 253 19.88 -21.76 33.40
C TYR A 253 19.61 -21.81 34.90
N VAL A 254 18.40 -21.48 35.37
CA VAL A 254 18.08 -21.50 36.82
C VAL A 254 17.91 -22.91 37.41
N GLN A 255 17.82 -23.94 36.57
CA GLN A 255 17.74 -25.34 37.01
C GLN A 255 19.09 -26.06 37.01
N GLU A 256 20.09 -25.51 36.32
CA GLU A 256 21.40 -26.14 36.07
C GLU A 256 22.09 -26.62 37.36
N TYR A 257 22.00 -25.83 38.44
CA TYR A 257 22.54 -26.22 39.75
C TYR A 257 22.04 -27.61 40.21
N TRP A 258 20.74 -27.89 40.05
CA TRP A 258 20.16 -29.13 40.56
C TRP A 258 20.60 -30.37 39.78
N GLU A 259 20.93 -30.20 38.50
CA GLU A 259 21.46 -31.26 37.65
C GLU A 259 22.89 -31.62 38.04
N VAL A 260 23.73 -30.60 38.27
CA VAL A 260 25.13 -30.77 38.69
C VAL A 260 25.22 -31.29 40.13
N ALA A 261 24.49 -30.67 41.06
CA ALA A 261 24.51 -31.06 42.47
C ALA A 261 23.88 -32.45 42.73
N GLY A 262 22.97 -32.90 41.86
CA GLY A 262 22.33 -34.21 41.97
C GLY A 262 23.14 -35.37 41.39
N THR A 263 24.25 -35.09 40.69
CA THR A 263 25.07 -36.11 39.98
C THR A 263 26.50 -36.21 40.49
N ALA A 264 27.00 -35.20 41.22
CA ALA A 264 28.35 -35.17 41.74
C ALA A 264 28.39 -35.58 43.22
N ASP A 265 28.72 -36.84 43.52
CA ASP A 265 29.03 -37.29 44.88
C ASP A 265 30.32 -36.61 45.43
N ASP A 266 31.25 -36.15 44.57
CA ASP A 266 32.64 -35.87 45.00
C ASP A 266 33.19 -34.44 44.73
N HIS A 267 32.41 -33.48 44.20
CA HIS A 267 32.93 -32.12 43.87
C HIS A 267 32.36 -30.97 44.71
N TRP A 268 31.44 -31.23 45.62
CA TRP A 268 30.86 -30.20 46.48
C TRP A 268 31.76 -29.89 47.71
N GLU A 269 32.57 -30.88 48.15
CA GLU A 269 33.45 -30.81 49.33
C GLU A 269 34.60 -29.79 49.19
N ASP A 270 35.14 -29.57 47.99
CA ASP A 270 36.30 -28.69 47.80
C ASP A 270 35.97 -27.20 47.93
N SER A 271 34.70 -26.80 47.81
CA SER A 271 34.33 -25.39 47.75
C SER A 271 33.85 -24.79 49.08
N PHE A 272 33.36 -25.61 50.02
CA PHE A 272 32.98 -25.14 51.35
C PHE A 272 33.16 -26.22 52.41
N ASP A 273 34.15 -25.99 53.28
CA ASP A 273 34.40 -26.68 54.55
C ASP A 273 34.37 -28.21 54.41
N GLN A 274 35.51 -28.80 53.99
CA GLN A 274 35.76 -30.26 53.82
C GLN A 274 35.44 -31.11 55.08
N ASN A 275 34.93 -30.52 56.17
CA ASN A 275 34.52 -31.17 57.40
C ASN A 275 33.09 -30.78 57.85
N ALA A 276 32.28 -30.18 56.98
CA ALA A 276 30.90 -29.82 57.28
C ALA A 276 29.98 -31.04 57.26
N ASP A 277 29.35 -31.34 58.40
CA ASP A 277 28.30 -32.36 58.50
C ASP A 277 27.20 -32.10 57.46
N MET A 278 26.81 -33.14 56.70
CA MET A 278 25.72 -33.13 55.73
C MET A 278 24.40 -32.63 56.32
N SER A 279 24.23 -32.71 57.65
CA SER A 279 23.11 -32.10 58.38
C SER A 279 23.03 -30.57 58.23
N LYS A 280 24.13 -29.90 57.87
CA LYS A 280 24.21 -28.45 57.65
C LYS A 280 23.57 -27.99 56.33
N TYR A 281 23.40 -28.88 55.34
CA TYR A 281 22.92 -28.55 54.00
C TYR A 281 21.80 -29.50 53.56
N PRO A 282 20.60 -29.40 54.16
CA PRO A 282 19.52 -30.34 53.86
C PRO A 282 19.07 -30.23 52.40
N TRP A 283 18.95 -31.38 51.75
CA TRP A 283 18.46 -31.47 50.37
C TRP A 283 16.97 -31.12 50.31
N PRO A 284 16.57 -30.06 49.59
CA PRO A 284 15.17 -29.64 49.58
C PRO A 284 14.27 -30.57 48.77
N GLY A 285 13.00 -30.62 49.15
CA GLY A 285 11.96 -31.26 48.36
C GLY A 285 11.81 -30.63 46.98
N LYS A 286 11.06 -31.27 46.08
CA LYS A 286 10.84 -30.76 44.72
C LYS A 286 10.27 -29.33 44.72
N GLU A 287 9.26 -29.07 45.54
CA GLU A 287 8.62 -27.74 45.62
C GLU A 287 9.57 -26.66 46.17
N ASP A 288 10.37 -26.99 47.17
CA ASP A 288 11.36 -26.06 47.73
C ASP A 288 12.47 -25.73 46.72
N ARG A 289 12.90 -26.71 45.91
CA ARG A 289 13.86 -26.48 44.82
C ARG A 289 13.29 -25.57 43.75
N ILE A 290 12.03 -25.77 43.35
CA ILE A 290 11.31 -24.86 42.44
C ILE A 290 11.27 -23.45 43.04
N ASN A 291 10.95 -23.34 44.33
CA ASN A 291 10.89 -22.05 45.01
C ASN A 291 12.25 -21.33 45.04
N ILE A 292 13.33 -22.04 45.38
CA ILE A 292 14.70 -21.49 45.37
C ILE A 292 15.09 -21.02 43.95
N SER A 293 14.83 -21.83 42.92
CA SER A 293 15.08 -21.45 41.52
C SER A 293 14.23 -20.25 41.10
N ASN A 294 12.98 -20.16 41.55
CA ASN A 294 12.10 -19.02 41.26
C ASN A 294 12.62 -17.72 41.91
N MET A 295 13.10 -17.76 43.16
CA MET A 295 13.72 -16.60 43.79
C MET A 295 14.93 -16.09 42.99
N HIS A 296 15.74 -16.99 42.44
CA HIS A 296 16.86 -16.61 41.58
C HIS A 296 16.40 -16.12 40.20
N LYS A 297 15.37 -16.76 39.61
CA LYS A 297 14.77 -16.35 38.34
C LYS A 297 14.20 -14.93 38.41
N GLU A 298 13.58 -14.57 39.53
CA GLU A 298 13.08 -13.21 39.80
C GLU A 298 14.23 -12.19 39.75
N ALA A 299 15.32 -12.43 40.51
CA ALA A 299 16.50 -11.58 40.48
C ALA A 299 17.18 -11.55 39.09
N LEU A 300 17.17 -12.67 38.37
CA LEU A 300 17.70 -12.76 37.02
C LEU A 300 16.87 -11.93 36.04
N TYR A 301 15.53 -11.94 36.12
CA TYR A 301 14.70 -11.07 35.27
C TYR A 301 14.95 -9.59 35.52
N GLU A 302 15.13 -9.17 36.78
CA GLU A 302 15.52 -7.80 37.11
C GLU A 302 16.87 -7.44 36.47
N TYR A 303 17.88 -8.32 36.61
CA TYR A 303 19.18 -8.15 35.97
C TYR A 303 19.12 -8.11 34.43
N LEU A 304 18.22 -8.89 33.83
CA LEU A 304 18.07 -8.98 32.37
C LEU A 304 17.24 -7.85 31.75
N GLN A 305 16.63 -6.94 32.53
CA GLN A 305 15.84 -5.83 31.97
C GLN A 305 16.60 -5.02 30.92
N VAL A 306 17.89 -4.73 31.16
CA VAL A 306 18.74 -4.01 30.19
C VAL A 306 18.94 -4.82 28.90
N VAL A 307 19.03 -6.15 29.01
CA VAL A 307 19.16 -7.05 27.86
C VAL A 307 17.86 -7.07 27.06
N PHE A 308 16.71 -7.23 27.71
CA PHE A 308 15.40 -7.21 27.04
C PHE A 308 15.13 -5.87 26.35
N LYS A 309 15.45 -4.75 27.00
CA LYS A 309 15.33 -3.41 26.39
C LYS A 309 16.22 -3.27 25.16
N THR A 310 17.46 -3.77 25.23
CA THR A 310 18.41 -3.69 24.10
C THR A 310 17.94 -4.51 22.91
N ILE A 311 17.38 -5.70 23.13
CA ILE A 311 16.87 -6.56 22.05
C ILE A 311 15.60 -5.96 21.45
N SER A 312 14.68 -5.46 22.29
CA SER A 312 13.47 -4.78 21.81
C SER A 312 13.81 -3.57 20.93
N ARG A 313 14.85 -2.80 21.27
CA ARG A 313 15.39 -1.73 20.41
C ARG A 313 15.86 -2.25 19.05
N ASP A 314 16.66 -3.32 19.05
CA ASP A 314 17.19 -3.88 17.81
C ASP A 314 16.05 -4.36 16.89
N ILE A 315 15.01 -4.99 17.46
CA ILE A 315 13.81 -5.41 16.75
C ILE A 315 13.02 -4.21 16.21
N TYR A 316 12.89 -3.13 16.99
CA TYR A 316 12.27 -1.89 16.52
C TYR A 316 12.99 -1.32 15.29
N PHE A 317 14.32 -1.29 15.29
CA PHE A 317 15.10 -0.84 14.12
C PHE A 317 14.98 -1.76 12.91
N ASP A 318 14.90 -3.07 13.10
CA ASP A 318 14.57 -4.00 12.02
C ASP A 318 13.14 -3.75 11.49
N GLY A 319 12.21 -3.38 12.37
CA GLY A 319 10.87 -2.95 11.99
C GLY A 319 10.86 -1.70 11.12
N LEU A 320 11.67 -0.68 11.46
CA LEU A 320 11.84 0.51 10.61
C LEU A 320 12.39 0.16 9.23
N THR A 321 13.33 -0.77 9.16
CA THR A 321 13.88 -1.28 7.89
C THR A 321 12.80 -1.97 7.05
N ALA A 322 11.93 -2.76 7.68
CA ALA A 322 10.79 -3.39 7.01
C ALA A 322 9.79 -2.35 6.49
N ARG A 323 9.46 -1.33 7.30
CA ARG A 323 8.60 -0.21 6.88
C ARG A 323 9.21 0.58 5.72
N GLU A 324 10.51 0.86 5.76
CA GLU A 324 11.21 1.55 4.68
C GLU A 324 11.02 0.83 3.35
N LYS A 325 11.15 -0.50 3.35
CA LYS A 325 10.94 -1.32 2.16
C LYS A 325 9.52 -1.16 1.59
N GLU A 326 8.49 -1.22 2.43
CA GLU A 326 7.10 -1.02 2.01
C GLU A 326 6.88 0.38 1.42
N LEU A 327 7.44 1.42 2.05
CA LEU A 327 7.37 2.81 1.55
C LEU A 327 8.10 2.96 0.21
N ARG A 328 9.25 2.30 0.02
CA ARG A 328 9.98 2.32 -1.27
C ARG A 328 9.21 1.59 -2.37
N GLU A 329 8.54 0.48 -2.05
CA GLU A 329 7.68 -0.22 -3.01
C GLU A 329 6.49 0.66 -3.44
N MET A 330 5.86 1.35 -2.50
CA MET A 330 4.81 2.34 -2.79
C MET A 330 5.34 3.51 -3.63
N ALA A 331 6.50 4.08 -3.28
CA ALA A 331 7.12 5.15 -4.05
C ALA A 331 7.44 4.73 -5.49
N ALA A 332 7.97 3.52 -5.68
CA ALA A 332 8.25 2.98 -7.00
C ALA A 332 6.97 2.83 -7.84
N LEU A 333 5.87 2.40 -7.22
CA LEU A 333 4.58 2.29 -7.88
C LEU A 333 4.06 3.65 -8.34
N LEU A 334 4.04 4.62 -7.43
CA LEU A 334 3.59 6.00 -7.67
C LEU A 334 4.46 6.74 -8.69
N ASN A 335 5.75 6.39 -8.79
CA ASN A 335 6.66 6.94 -9.79
C ASN A 335 6.57 6.27 -11.18
N THR A 336 5.70 5.26 -11.36
CA THR A 336 5.53 4.61 -12.67
C THR A 336 5.06 5.64 -13.69
N GLU A 337 5.77 5.71 -14.83
CA GLU A 337 5.41 6.60 -15.93
C GLU A 337 4.31 6.01 -16.80
N TYR A 338 3.35 6.86 -17.12
CA TYR A 338 2.28 6.67 -18.10
C TYR A 338 2.39 7.71 -19.20
N ALA A 339 1.85 7.38 -20.37
CA ALA A 339 1.84 8.29 -21.50
C ALA A 339 0.54 8.26 -22.30
N ILE A 340 0.10 9.44 -22.74
CA ILE A 340 -0.87 9.57 -23.82
C ILE A 340 -0.11 10.00 -25.06
N ARG A 341 -0.08 9.11 -26.06
CA ARG A 341 0.33 9.44 -27.42
C ARG A 341 -0.87 10.00 -28.16
N ILE A 342 -0.66 11.13 -28.83
CA ILE A 342 -1.66 11.78 -29.66
C ILE A 342 -1.17 11.63 -31.09
N THR A 343 -2.04 11.14 -31.97
CA THR A 343 -1.80 11.10 -33.41
C THR A 343 -2.94 11.78 -34.12
N GLU A 344 -2.70 12.32 -35.32
CA GLU A 344 -3.78 12.79 -36.18
C GLU A 344 -3.87 11.89 -37.42
N ALA A 345 -5.05 11.31 -37.62
CA ALA A 345 -5.39 10.57 -38.82
C ALA A 345 -5.76 11.56 -39.93
N VAL A 346 -4.99 11.55 -41.02
CA VAL A 346 -5.12 12.47 -42.14
C VAL A 346 -5.27 11.66 -43.42
N LYS A 347 -6.21 12.02 -44.31
CA LYS A 347 -6.34 11.38 -45.63
C LYS A 347 -5.09 11.69 -46.46
N GLU A 348 -4.74 10.79 -47.37
CA GLU A 348 -3.57 10.97 -48.23
C GLU A 348 -3.69 12.27 -49.05
N GLY A 349 -2.70 13.17 -48.89
CA GLY A 349 -2.66 14.48 -49.54
C GLY A 349 -3.21 15.66 -48.73
N ASP A 350 -3.91 15.39 -47.62
CA ASP A 350 -4.43 16.44 -46.73
C ASP A 350 -3.37 16.90 -45.70
N SER A 351 -3.57 18.10 -45.15
CA SER A 351 -2.75 18.63 -44.06
C SER A 351 -3.41 18.38 -42.70
N PRO A 352 -2.64 18.08 -41.64
CA PRO A 352 -3.18 17.90 -40.30
C PRO A 352 -3.83 19.20 -39.78
N ILE A 353 -5.05 19.08 -39.25
CA ILE A 353 -5.87 20.16 -38.68
C ILE A 353 -5.33 20.63 -37.33
N TRP A 354 -4.62 19.76 -36.62
CA TRP A 354 -4.08 20.02 -35.28
C TRP A 354 -2.57 20.29 -35.28
N ALA A 355 -1.94 20.37 -36.46
CA ALA A 355 -0.54 20.76 -36.58
C ALA A 355 -0.27 22.10 -35.85
N GLY A 356 0.69 22.09 -34.94
CA GLY A 356 1.07 23.27 -34.14
C GLY A 356 0.02 23.80 -33.15
N CYS A 357 -1.11 23.11 -32.99
CA CYS A 357 -2.14 23.41 -31.98
C CYS A 357 -1.68 22.99 -30.57
N TYR A 358 -2.54 23.13 -29.56
CA TYR A 358 -2.23 22.78 -28.18
C TYR A 358 -3.21 21.73 -27.64
N ALA A 359 -2.71 20.88 -26.76
CA ALA A 359 -3.46 19.85 -26.08
C ALA A 359 -3.23 19.91 -24.56
N ARG A 360 -4.27 19.69 -23.77
CA ARG A 360 -4.24 19.65 -22.31
C ARG A 360 -5.03 18.45 -21.80
N LEU A 361 -4.55 17.78 -20.76
CA LEU A 361 -5.33 16.77 -20.05
C LEU A 361 -6.08 17.45 -18.90
N ALA A 362 -7.38 17.20 -18.79
CA ALA A 362 -8.31 17.90 -17.90
C ALA A 362 -9.42 16.96 -17.35
N PRO A 363 -10.20 17.38 -16.34
CA PRO A 363 -10.03 18.57 -15.52
C PRO A 363 -8.81 18.45 -14.60
N LEU A 364 -8.18 19.58 -14.29
CA LEU A 364 -7.04 19.64 -13.38
C LEU A 364 -7.50 20.12 -11.99
N SER A 365 -6.92 19.53 -10.94
CA SER A 365 -7.06 20.01 -9.56
C SER A 365 -6.42 21.40 -9.38
N GLU A 366 -6.76 22.09 -8.28
CA GLU A 366 -6.21 23.42 -7.97
C GLU A 366 -4.69 23.41 -7.80
N GLY A 367 -4.11 22.29 -7.33
CA GLY A 367 -2.68 22.13 -7.12
C GLY A 367 -1.86 21.82 -8.39
N ALA A 368 -2.49 21.61 -9.54
CA ALA A 368 -1.80 21.26 -10.77
C ALA A 368 -1.34 22.50 -11.57
N ASP A 369 -0.09 22.48 -12.06
CA ASP A 369 0.43 23.52 -12.96
C ASP A 369 -0.14 23.31 -14.37
N GLU A 370 -1.18 24.08 -14.70
CA GLU A 370 -1.87 24.06 -16.00
C GLU A 370 -0.90 24.11 -17.20
N LYS A 371 0.20 24.88 -17.10
CA LYS A 371 1.19 24.97 -18.18
C LYS A 371 1.98 23.68 -18.32
N ALA A 372 2.36 23.06 -17.20
CA ALA A 372 3.05 21.77 -17.23
C ALA A 372 2.18 20.68 -17.85
N TRP A 373 0.86 20.75 -17.66
CA TRP A 373 -0.15 19.83 -18.23
C TRP A 373 -0.62 20.19 -19.65
N THR A 374 -0.14 21.28 -20.24
CA THR A 374 -0.45 21.70 -21.61
C THR A 374 0.76 21.54 -22.53
N GLY A 375 0.58 20.86 -23.66
CA GLY A 375 1.62 20.65 -24.66
C GLY A 375 1.25 21.23 -26.03
N LYS A 376 2.26 21.64 -26.80
CA LYS A 376 2.07 21.98 -28.22
C LYS A 376 2.21 20.71 -29.06
N LEU A 377 1.29 20.50 -29.99
CA LEU A 377 1.34 19.40 -30.96
C LEU A 377 2.37 19.71 -32.05
N ASP A 378 2.96 18.66 -32.61
CA ASP A 378 3.98 18.73 -33.65
C ASP A 378 3.39 19.17 -35.00
N ASP A 379 4.23 19.19 -36.04
CA ASP A 379 3.85 19.55 -37.41
C ASP A 379 2.93 18.52 -38.08
N LYS A 380 2.76 17.34 -37.48
CA LYS A 380 1.84 16.27 -37.90
C LYS A 380 0.55 16.25 -37.09
N GLY A 381 0.33 17.22 -36.20
CA GLY A 381 -0.80 17.25 -35.27
C GLY A 381 -0.73 16.19 -34.17
N GLY A 382 0.44 15.55 -34.01
CA GLY A 382 0.71 14.55 -32.99
C GLY A 382 1.40 15.12 -31.76
N GLY A 383 1.54 14.30 -30.73
CA GLY A 383 2.20 14.67 -29.50
C GLY A 383 2.36 13.49 -28.55
N ARG A 384 3.11 13.70 -27.47
CA ARG A 384 3.22 12.71 -26.39
C ARG A 384 3.21 13.42 -25.05
N MET A 385 2.28 13.02 -24.20
CA MET A 385 2.17 13.53 -22.84
C MET A 385 2.58 12.43 -21.86
N VAL A 386 3.76 12.56 -21.26
CA VAL A 386 4.26 11.65 -20.22
C VAL A 386 3.96 12.24 -18.84
N PHE A 387 3.58 11.41 -17.89
CA PHE A 387 3.36 11.77 -16.50
C PHE A 387 3.57 10.55 -15.58
N THR A 388 3.86 10.76 -14.31
CA THR A 388 3.87 9.67 -13.31
C THR A 388 2.45 9.40 -12.80
N LEU A 389 2.22 8.22 -12.21
CA LEU A 389 0.96 7.92 -11.52
C LEU A 389 0.67 8.95 -10.41
N LEU A 390 1.68 9.30 -9.61
CA LEU A 390 1.58 10.33 -8.58
C LEU A 390 1.12 11.68 -9.14
N ALA A 391 1.72 12.12 -10.24
CA ALA A 391 1.37 13.38 -10.86
C ALA A 391 -0.09 13.36 -11.33
N HIS A 392 -0.53 12.25 -11.92
CA HIS A 392 -1.91 12.07 -12.38
C HIS A 392 -2.91 12.09 -11.23
N GLU A 393 -2.62 11.39 -10.14
CA GLU A 393 -3.40 11.40 -8.90
C GLU A 393 -3.51 12.81 -8.31
N LYS A 394 -2.37 13.50 -8.11
CA LYS A 394 -2.33 14.86 -7.56
C LYS A 394 -3.02 15.89 -8.46
N ALA A 395 -3.06 15.66 -9.77
CA ALA A 395 -3.80 16.47 -10.72
C ALA A 395 -5.31 16.18 -10.77
N GLY A 396 -5.81 15.20 -9.99
CA GLY A 396 -7.23 14.85 -9.93
C GLY A 396 -7.65 13.81 -10.98
N PHE A 397 -6.73 12.96 -11.43
CA PHE A 397 -6.94 11.96 -12.48
C PHE A 397 -7.57 12.54 -13.78
N PRO A 398 -6.97 13.57 -14.40
CA PRO A 398 -7.50 14.14 -15.64
C PRO A 398 -7.58 13.08 -16.75
N MET A 399 -8.76 12.88 -17.35
CA MET A 399 -9.02 11.85 -18.39
C MET A 399 -9.65 12.42 -19.67
N THR A 400 -9.78 13.74 -19.79
CA THR A 400 -10.26 14.42 -21.00
C THR A 400 -9.13 15.16 -21.68
N LEU A 401 -8.86 14.84 -22.94
CA LEU A 401 -7.95 15.60 -23.80
C LEU A 401 -8.69 16.80 -24.41
N GLU A 402 -8.36 18.00 -23.97
CA GLU A 402 -8.85 19.26 -24.52
C GLU A 402 -7.87 19.79 -25.58
N LEU A 403 -8.38 20.17 -26.75
CA LEU A 403 -7.60 20.74 -27.85
C LEU A 403 -7.93 22.21 -28.07
N TYR A 404 -6.90 23.00 -28.37
CA TYR A 404 -6.97 24.44 -28.57
C TYR A 404 -6.25 24.83 -29.85
N LYS A 405 -6.83 25.77 -30.61
CA LYS A 405 -6.22 26.23 -31.87
C LYS A 405 -5.00 27.12 -31.62
N THR A 406 -5.00 27.91 -30.54
CA THR A 406 -3.91 28.85 -30.25
C THR A 406 -3.56 28.88 -28.76
N ALA A 407 -2.38 29.40 -28.43
CA ALA A 407 -1.98 29.63 -27.03
C ALA A 407 -2.88 30.63 -26.30
N ASP A 408 -3.50 31.57 -27.03
CA ASP A 408 -4.45 32.52 -26.45
C ASP A 408 -5.81 31.87 -26.17
N ASP A 409 -6.20 30.85 -26.95
CA ASP A 409 -7.39 30.05 -26.65
C ASP A 409 -7.21 29.24 -25.36
N VAL A 410 -6.00 28.69 -25.11
CA VAL A 410 -5.66 28.04 -23.83
C VAL A 410 -5.91 29.00 -22.66
N LYS A 411 -5.32 30.20 -22.69
CA LYS A 411 -5.47 31.21 -21.63
C LYS A 411 -6.92 31.64 -21.39
N LYS A 412 -7.74 31.64 -22.44
CA LYS A 412 -9.16 32.02 -22.38
C LYS A 412 -10.08 30.84 -22.06
N GLY A 413 -9.54 29.62 -21.95
CA GLY A 413 -10.33 28.40 -21.79
C GLY A 413 -11.23 28.09 -23.00
N LYS A 414 -10.89 28.57 -24.20
CA LYS A 414 -11.70 28.38 -25.41
C LYS A 414 -11.36 27.05 -26.09
N ILE A 415 -12.00 25.99 -25.62
CA ILE A 415 -11.80 24.62 -26.12
C ILE A 415 -12.35 24.49 -27.54
N ALA A 416 -11.56 23.89 -28.44
CA ALA A 416 -11.93 23.62 -29.82
C ALA A 416 -12.46 22.20 -30.03
N MET A 417 -11.95 21.22 -29.27
CA MET A 417 -12.41 19.83 -29.29
C MET A 417 -12.05 19.17 -27.96
N THR A 418 -12.85 18.19 -27.54
CA THR A 418 -12.56 17.33 -26.39
C THR A 418 -12.59 15.87 -26.82
N VAL A 419 -11.66 15.06 -26.33
CA VAL A 419 -11.65 13.61 -26.51
C VAL A 419 -11.53 12.94 -25.15
N GLN A 420 -12.43 12.01 -24.84
CA GLN A 420 -12.31 11.22 -23.61
C GLN A 420 -11.27 10.13 -23.78
N ALA A 421 -10.36 10.00 -22.82
CA ALA A 421 -9.43 8.89 -22.75
C ALA A 421 -10.13 7.66 -22.13
N GLU A 422 -9.85 6.49 -22.68
CA GLU A 422 -10.23 5.22 -22.05
C GLU A 422 -9.32 4.92 -20.85
N PRO A 423 -9.75 4.07 -19.90
CA PRO A 423 -8.88 3.53 -18.87
C PRO A 423 -7.65 2.83 -19.44
N PHE A 424 -6.50 3.03 -18.80
CA PHE A 424 -5.22 2.49 -19.26
C PHE A 424 -5.18 0.96 -19.14
N LYS A 425 -4.84 0.32 -20.25
CA LYS A 425 -4.56 -1.13 -20.33
C LYS A 425 -3.07 -1.44 -20.49
N GLU A 426 -2.29 -0.43 -20.84
CA GLU A 426 -0.83 -0.44 -20.94
C GLU A 426 -0.29 0.90 -20.41
N ASN A 427 1.03 1.02 -20.25
CA ASN A 427 1.63 2.28 -19.79
C ASN A 427 1.56 3.40 -20.83
N GLU A 428 1.28 3.10 -22.10
CA GLU A 428 1.03 4.11 -23.13
C GLU A 428 -0.33 3.84 -23.80
N GLN A 429 -1.14 4.89 -23.91
CA GLN A 429 -2.39 4.87 -24.66
C GLN A 429 -2.28 5.81 -25.85
N THR A 430 -2.84 5.42 -27.00
CA THR A 430 -2.90 6.28 -28.18
C THR A 430 -4.30 6.84 -28.36
N ILE A 431 -4.40 8.17 -28.48
CA ILE A 431 -5.59 8.90 -28.90
C ILE A 431 -5.39 9.35 -30.34
N VAL A 432 -6.29 8.92 -31.22
CA VAL A 432 -6.29 9.29 -32.63
C VAL A 432 -7.27 10.44 -32.86
N LEU A 433 -6.73 11.61 -33.21
CA LEU A 433 -7.44 12.81 -33.63
C LEU A 433 -7.79 12.72 -35.12
N GLY A 434 -8.82 13.43 -35.56
CA GLY A 434 -9.27 13.36 -36.97
C GLY A 434 -10.52 12.50 -37.18
N ASN A 435 -11.06 11.89 -36.12
CA ASN A 435 -12.44 11.36 -36.11
C ASN A 435 -13.48 12.49 -36.02
N ALA A 436 -13.40 13.53 -36.85
CA ALA A 436 -14.65 14.10 -37.35
C ALA A 436 -15.26 12.94 -38.14
N GLY A 437 -16.30 12.34 -37.58
CA GLY A 437 -16.89 11.08 -38.06
C GLY A 437 -16.86 10.99 -39.57
N LEU A 438 -16.28 9.89 -40.04
CA LEU A 438 -16.22 9.55 -41.45
C LEU A 438 -17.57 9.85 -42.08
N SER A 439 -17.60 10.52 -43.24
CA SER A 439 -18.90 10.79 -43.86
C SER A 439 -19.62 9.48 -44.12
N LEU A 440 -20.95 9.53 -44.25
CA LEU A 440 -21.72 8.34 -44.58
C LEU A 440 -21.19 7.69 -45.87
N ASP A 441 -20.66 8.50 -46.80
CA ASP A 441 -20.02 8.04 -48.04
C ASP A 441 -18.66 7.35 -47.80
N ASP A 442 -17.88 7.77 -46.80
CA ASP A 442 -16.61 7.14 -46.48
C ASP A 442 -16.82 5.71 -45.95
N ILE A 443 -17.85 5.50 -45.12
CA ILE A 443 -18.07 4.23 -44.40
C ILE A 443 -18.85 3.18 -45.20
N ILE A 444 -19.45 3.52 -46.35
CA ILE A 444 -20.16 2.56 -47.21
C ILE A 444 -19.17 1.60 -47.86
N GLY A 445 -19.45 0.31 -47.79
CA GLY A 445 -18.62 -0.72 -48.39
C GLY A 445 -18.78 -2.07 -47.69
N SER A 446 -17.89 -2.98 -48.04
CA SER A 446 -17.79 -4.31 -47.44
C SER A 446 -16.78 -4.31 -46.29
N TYR A 447 -17.12 -5.04 -45.22
CA TYR A 447 -16.28 -5.15 -44.03
C TYR A 447 -16.12 -6.61 -43.65
N GLU A 448 -14.90 -6.99 -43.29
CA GLU A 448 -14.64 -8.24 -42.60
C GLU A 448 -14.77 -7.98 -41.09
N ILE A 449 -15.75 -8.61 -40.45
CA ILE A 449 -16.13 -8.34 -39.05
C ILE A 449 -16.03 -9.62 -38.24
N THR A 450 -15.32 -9.53 -37.12
CA THR A 450 -15.37 -10.52 -36.06
C THR A 450 -16.43 -10.13 -35.03
N THR A 451 -17.41 -11.00 -34.83
CA THR A 451 -18.40 -10.89 -33.75
C THR A 451 -17.99 -11.81 -32.60
N SER A 452 -17.95 -11.30 -31.37
CA SER A 452 -17.69 -12.06 -30.16
C SER A 452 -18.91 -12.05 -29.23
N PHE A 453 -19.38 -13.23 -28.82
CA PHE A 453 -20.52 -13.41 -27.94
C PHE A 453 -20.30 -14.63 -27.02
N GLU A 454 -20.51 -14.46 -25.71
CA GLU A 454 -20.40 -15.53 -24.69
C GLU A 454 -19.13 -16.41 -24.79
N GLY A 455 -17.99 -15.79 -25.15
CA GLY A 455 -16.69 -16.48 -25.26
C GLY A 455 -16.45 -17.20 -26.59
N ALA A 456 -17.44 -17.24 -27.50
CA ALA A 456 -17.28 -17.65 -28.88
C ALA A 456 -16.99 -16.44 -29.79
N SER A 457 -16.34 -16.67 -30.94
CA SER A 457 -16.15 -15.62 -31.95
C SER A 457 -16.26 -16.20 -33.36
N GLN A 458 -16.87 -15.43 -34.26
CA GLN A 458 -16.98 -15.77 -35.67
C GLN A 458 -16.62 -14.57 -36.54
N THR A 459 -15.99 -14.82 -37.69
CA THR A 459 -15.72 -13.78 -38.69
C THR A 459 -16.66 -13.96 -39.87
N HIS A 460 -17.31 -12.87 -40.28
CA HIS A 460 -18.23 -12.82 -41.41
C HIS A 460 -18.05 -11.52 -42.19
N THR A 461 -18.65 -11.45 -43.38
CA THR A 461 -18.68 -10.22 -44.17
C THR A 461 -20.00 -9.50 -43.94
N ALA A 462 -19.95 -8.22 -43.60
CA ALA A 462 -21.12 -7.35 -43.66
C ALA A 462 -20.92 -6.25 -44.70
N LYS A 463 -22.03 -5.73 -45.18
CA LYS A 463 -22.09 -4.63 -46.13
C LYS A 463 -22.87 -3.47 -45.53
N PHE A 464 -22.24 -2.30 -45.54
CA PHE A 464 -22.89 -1.05 -45.16
C PHE A 464 -23.24 -0.27 -46.42
N THR A 465 -24.50 0.16 -46.52
CA THR A 465 -25.02 0.99 -47.61
C THR A 465 -25.75 2.21 -47.05
N LYS A 466 -26.15 3.15 -47.91
CA LYS A 466 -26.94 4.32 -47.49
C LYS A 466 -28.36 4.28 -48.01
N ASN A 467 -29.28 4.72 -47.17
CA ASN A 467 -30.66 5.02 -47.54
C ASN A 467 -31.01 6.43 -47.05
N GLY A 468 -30.87 7.42 -47.93
CA GLY A 468 -30.99 8.83 -47.55
C GLY A 468 -29.85 9.26 -46.62
N ASP A 469 -30.22 9.73 -45.43
CA ASP A 469 -29.32 10.15 -44.34
C ASP A 469 -29.02 9.02 -43.32
N LYS A 470 -29.53 7.81 -43.57
CA LYS A 470 -29.32 6.64 -42.73
C LYS A 470 -28.30 5.67 -43.28
N LEU A 471 -27.62 4.98 -42.38
CA LEU A 471 -26.78 3.83 -42.67
C LEU A 471 -27.64 2.56 -42.67
N VAL A 472 -27.41 1.64 -43.60
CA VAL A 472 -28.07 0.34 -43.65
C VAL A 472 -27.01 -0.74 -43.50
N ALA A 473 -27.14 -1.56 -42.46
CA ALA A 473 -26.26 -2.71 -42.22
C ALA A 473 -26.94 -3.98 -42.77
N ALA A 474 -26.19 -4.80 -43.51
CA ALA A 474 -26.63 -6.10 -44.00
C ALA A 474 -25.51 -7.13 -43.84
N SER A 475 -25.83 -8.34 -43.38
CA SER A 475 -24.91 -9.50 -43.38
C SER A 475 -25.56 -10.64 -44.18
N ASP A 476 -24.80 -11.67 -44.50
CA ASP A 476 -25.35 -12.87 -45.16
C ASP A 476 -26.30 -13.67 -44.22
N GLU A 477 -26.25 -13.39 -42.91
CA GLU A 477 -26.98 -14.12 -41.87
C GLU A 477 -28.19 -13.35 -41.32
N ASP A 478 -28.26 -12.02 -41.50
CA ASP A 478 -29.27 -11.16 -40.89
C ASP A 478 -30.04 -10.31 -41.91
N GLU A 479 -31.32 -10.01 -41.59
CA GLU A 479 -32.09 -9.04 -42.38
C GLU A 479 -31.47 -7.64 -42.29
N PRO A 480 -31.42 -6.88 -43.42
CA PRO A 480 -30.88 -5.53 -43.41
C PRO A 480 -31.67 -4.61 -42.47
N PHE A 481 -30.97 -3.74 -41.75
CA PHE A 481 -31.61 -2.77 -40.87
C PHE A 481 -31.01 -1.37 -40.95
N ASP A 482 -31.89 -0.38 -40.76
CA ASP A 482 -31.55 1.03 -40.74
C ASP A 482 -30.91 1.42 -39.40
N MET A 483 -29.86 2.24 -39.47
CA MET A 483 -29.22 2.87 -38.33
C MET A 483 -29.21 4.39 -38.53
N SER A 484 -29.46 5.14 -37.45
CA SER A 484 -29.12 6.56 -37.44
C SER A 484 -27.61 6.70 -37.45
N TYR A 485 -27.08 7.74 -38.09
CA TYR A 485 -25.65 7.99 -38.15
C TYR A 485 -25.33 9.43 -37.75
N ASP A 486 -24.38 9.58 -36.83
CA ASP A 486 -23.84 10.87 -36.43
C ASP A 486 -22.40 11.04 -36.97
N PRO A 487 -22.21 11.80 -38.06
CA PRO A 487 -20.90 12.07 -38.64
C PRO A 487 -20.05 13.00 -37.77
N ALA A 488 -20.54 13.59 -36.67
CA ALA A 488 -19.67 14.29 -35.73
C ALA A 488 -18.86 13.31 -34.89
N THR A 489 -19.46 12.16 -34.56
CA THR A 489 -18.89 11.16 -33.64
C THR A 489 -18.50 9.85 -34.33
N GLY A 490 -18.85 9.68 -35.60
CA GLY A 490 -18.64 8.42 -36.34
C GLY A 490 -19.55 7.30 -35.85
N THR A 491 -20.62 7.61 -35.12
CA THR A 491 -21.43 6.63 -34.40
C THR A 491 -22.70 6.31 -35.17
N ALA A 492 -22.96 5.03 -35.41
CA ALA A 492 -24.24 4.52 -35.90
C ALA A 492 -25.03 3.85 -34.77
N ASN A 493 -26.34 4.07 -34.70
CA ASN A 493 -27.21 3.44 -33.69
C ASN A 493 -28.47 2.83 -34.31
N ALA A 494 -28.84 1.65 -33.84
CA ALA A 494 -30.12 1.01 -34.15
C ALA A 494 -30.74 0.39 -32.91
N VAL A 495 -32.07 0.37 -32.88
CA VAL A 495 -32.86 -0.37 -31.89
C VAL A 495 -33.82 -1.27 -32.67
N GLN A 496 -33.66 -2.57 -32.50
CA GLN A 496 -34.50 -3.59 -33.14
C GLN A 496 -35.32 -4.32 -32.07
N LYS A 497 -36.54 -4.72 -32.44
CA LYS A 497 -37.42 -5.54 -31.60
C LYS A 497 -37.69 -6.84 -32.33
N HIS A 498 -37.38 -7.96 -31.69
CA HIS A 498 -37.60 -9.30 -32.23
C HIS A 498 -38.58 -10.06 -31.32
N SER A 499 -39.46 -10.84 -31.92
CA SER A 499 -40.33 -11.76 -31.18
C SER A 499 -39.76 -13.18 -31.28
N TYR A 500 -39.51 -13.83 -30.15
CA TYR A 500 -38.99 -15.19 -30.08
C TYR A 500 -39.80 -15.98 -29.03
N ASP A 501 -40.48 -17.06 -29.45
CA ASP A 501 -41.29 -17.93 -28.57
C ASP A 501 -42.19 -17.18 -27.57
N ASP A 502 -42.99 -16.23 -28.07
CA ASP A 502 -43.89 -15.34 -27.32
C ASP A 502 -43.21 -14.28 -26.39
N GLU A 503 -41.87 -14.17 -26.42
CA GLU A 503 -41.10 -13.12 -25.72
C GLU A 503 -40.64 -11.98 -26.68
N GLU A 504 -40.61 -10.74 -26.20
CA GLU A 504 -40.06 -9.57 -26.94
C GLU A 504 -38.62 -9.28 -26.51
N ILE A 505 -37.68 -9.39 -27.45
CA ILE A 505 -36.27 -9.07 -27.28
C ILE A 505 -35.99 -7.69 -27.89
N THR A 506 -35.42 -6.78 -27.10
CA THR A 506 -34.93 -5.49 -27.62
C THR A 506 -33.41 -5.56 -27.79
N VAL A 507 -32.93 -5.30 -29.00
CA VAL A 507 -31.51 -5.27 -29.34
C VAL A 507 -31.11 -3.84 -29.66
N GLN A 508 -30.22 -3.27 -28.85
CA GLN A 508 -29.63 -1.95 -29.09
C GLN A 508 -28.21 -2.11 -29.61
N THR A 509 -28.00 -1.74 -30.87
CA THR A 509 -26.72 -1.86 -31.57
C THR A 509 -26.09 -0.49 -31.75
N THR A 510 -24.82 -0.37 -31.37
CA THR A 510 -24.00 0.82 -31.59
C THR A 510 -22.74 0.42 -32.34
N PHE A 511 -22.49 1.05 -33.49
CA PHE A 511 -21.23 0.96 -34.22
C PHE A 511 -20.49 2.29 -34.18
N ILE A 512 -19.17 2.23 -34.16
CA ILE A 512 -18.28 3.38 -34.21
C ILE A 512 -17.29 3.14 -35.35
N PHE A 513 -17.34 4.03 -36.33
CA PHE A 513 -16.45 4.02 -37.49
C PHE A 513 -15.33 5.02 -37.28
N THR A 514 -14.10 4.57 -37.46
CA THR A 514 -12.87 5.33 -37.21
C THR A 514 -11.87 5.11 -38.33
N LEU A 515 -10.99 6.07 -38.55
CA LEU A 515 -9.84 5.85 -39.43
C LEU A 515 -8.69 5.26 -38.60
N ASP A 516 -8.22 4.07 -38.97
CA ASP A 516 -7.10 3.36 -38.33
C ASP A 516 -6.03 3.06 -39.40
N ASN A 517 -4.87 3.71 -39.29
CA ASN A 517 -3.75 3.58 -40.23
C ASN A 517 -4.13 3.73 -41.72
N GLY A 518 -5.10 4.61 -42.02
CA GLY A 518 -5.60 4.87 -43.37
C GLY A 518 -6.73 3.95 -43.83
N ASN A 519 -7.05 2.90 -43.08
CA ASN A 519 -8.20 2.03 -43.32
C ASN A 519 -9.37 2.43 -42.42
N ILE A 520 -10.60 2.12 -42.84
CA ILE A 520 -11.78 2.36 -42.00
C ILE A 520 -11.99 1.15 -41.10
N LYS A 521 -11.86 1.38 -39.80
CA LYS A 521 -12.15 0.41 -38.74
C LYS A 521 -13.56 0.64 -38.21
N MET A 522 -14.30 -0.45 -38.04
CA MET A 522 -15.58 -0.46 -37.35
C MET A 522 -15.43 -1.24 -36.05
N THR A 523 -15.91 -0.66 -34.96
CA THR A 523 -16.09 -1.35 -33.68
C THR A 523 -17.53 -1.24 -33.23
N GLY A 524 -18.00 -2.16 -32.42
CA GLY A 524 -19.40 -2.19 -32.06
C GLY A 524 -19.75 -2.97 -30.82
N LYS A 525 -20.96 -2.71 -30.33
CA LYS A 525 -21.64 -3.56 -29.35
C LYS A 525 -23.12 -3.66 -29.65
N ALA A 526 -23.70 -4.83 -29.38
CA ALA A 526 -25.15 -5.02 -29.34
C ALA A 526 -25.54 -5.49 -27.94
N VAL A 527 -26.45 -4.76 -27.30
CA VAL A 527 -27.00 -5.10 -25.99
C VAL A 527 -28.39 -5.67 -26.19
N MET A 528 -28.59 -6.92 -25.76
CA MET A 528 -29.86 -7.63 -25.84
C MET A 528 -30.54 -7.58 -24.49
N THR A 529 -31.79 -7.11 -24.45
CA THR A 529 -32.60 -7.03 -23.22
C THR A 529 -33.85 -7.89 -23.40
N PHE A 530 -34.06 -8.84 -22.47
CA PHE A 530 -35.23 -9.70 -22.39
C PHE A 530 -36.23 -9.11 -21.39
N GLN A 531 -37.45 -8.78 -21.84
CA GLN A 531 -38.43 -8.04 -21.01
C GLN A 531 -38.80 -8.75 -19.69
N ASP A 532 -38.73 -10.09 -19.64
CA ASP A 532 -39.23 -10.87 -18.50
C ASP A 532 -38.14 -11.49 -17.61
N GLN A 533 -36.84 -11.38 -17.94
CA GLN A 533 -35.78 -12.12 -17.23
C GLN A 533 -34.71 -11.27 -16.53
N ALA A 534 -34.74 -9.94 -16.61
CA ALA A 534 -33.68 -9.06 -16.09
C ALA A 534 -32.25 -9.51 -16.51
N MET A 535 -32.12 -10.26 -17.60
CA MET A 535 -30.87 -10.69 -18.20
C MET A 535 -30.49 -9.72 -19.32
N THR A 536 -29.21 -9.35 -19.35
CA THR A 536 -28.61 -8.60 -20.45
C THR A 536 -27.42 -9.37 -20.99
N SER A 537 -27.42 -9.60 -22.30
CA SER A 537 -26.28 -10.21 -23.01
C SER A 537 -25.67 -9.19 -23.96
N VAL A 538 -24.34 -9.24 -24.14
CA VAL A 538 -23.59 -8.26 -24.95
C VAL A 538 -22.77 -8.97 -26.01
N ALA A 539 -23.04 -8.67 -27.28
CA ALA A 539 -22.17 -9.00 -28.39
C ALA A 539 -21.21 -7.84 -28.68
N ARG A 540 -19.98 -8.14 -29.09
CA ARG A 540 -18.98 -7.16 -29.52
C ARG A 540 -18.60 -7.39 -30.97
N TYR A 541 -18.33 -6.31 -31.69
CA TYR A 541 -17.97 -6.32 -33.11
C TYR A 541 -16.65 -5.58 -33.31
N GLU A 542 -15.79 -6.11 -34.15
CA GLU A 542 -14.59 -5.44 -34.63
C GLU A 542 -14.32 -5.85 -36.07
N GLY A 543 -14.02 -4.90 -36.95
CA GLY A 543 -13.77 -5.20 -38.35
C GLY A 543 -13.14 -4.05 -39.12
N TYR A 544 -12.69 -4.35 -40.34
CA TYR A 544 -12.09 -3.38 -41.25
C TYR A 544 -12.81 -3.40 -42.60
N LYS A 545 -12.92 -2.22 -43.20
CA LYS A 545 -13.39 -2.07 -44.57
C LYS A 545 -12.41 -2.75 -45.54
N THR A 546 -12.93 -3.48 -46.52
CA THR A 546 -12.14 -4.31 -47.44
C THR A 546 -12.10 -3.78 -48.87
N ASP A 547 -12.87 -2.73 -49.19
CA ASP A 547 -13.02 -2.16 -50.54
C ASP A 547 -12.80 -0.65 -50.66
#